data_AF-A0AB34C6S9-F1
#
_entry.id   AF-A0AB34C6S9-F1
#
_cell.length_a   1.000
_cell.length_b   1.000
_cell.length_c   1.000
_cell.angle_alpha   90.00
_cell.angle_beta   90.00
_cell.angle_gamma   90.00
#
_symmetry.space_group_name_H-M   'P 1'
#
loop_
_entity.id
_entity.type
_entity.pdbx_description
1 polymer ?
#
loop_
_entity_poly.entity_id
_entity_poly.type
_entity_poly.pdbx_seq_one_letter_code
_entity_poly.pdbx_strand_id
1 'polypeptide(L)'
;MDTFENLSFFRGVSAKYAVDRPQILTPRADRRPKDSPKAFHKIADQWFERNFGIPYRSKGLFLTSQLVSASTYAATVDHVMRIIPLSDYRYCWSPKVKDLIFSAQRLATSSPQEIENHLDSLSYSETDLQAAYDMGNEVMLYCENYIAIPISLVTPPPEAKPQSIIITK
;
A
#
# COMPACT_ATOMS: atom_id res chain seq x y z
N MET A 1 -11.76 -2.20 -17.94
CA MET A 1 -10.61 -1.44 -17.41
C MET A 1 -10.42 -1.87 -15.98
N ASP A 2 -9.17 -2.10 -15.60
CA ASP A 2 -8.82 -2.56 -14.26
C ASP A 2 -8.76 -1.35 -13.32
N THR A 3 -9.52 -1.43 -12.23
CA THR A 3 -9.72 -0.32 -11.29
C THR A 3 -9.68 -0.82 -9.85
N PHE A 4 -9.57 0.09 -8.88
CA PHE A 4 -9.52 -0.25 -7.45
C PHE A 4 -10.87 -0.76 -6.89
N GLU A 5 -11.97 -0.53 -7.59
CA GLU A 5 -13.29 -1.10 -7.29
C GLU A 5 -13.34 -2.60 -7.62
N ASN A 6 -12.66 -3.02 -8.67
CA ASN A 6 -12.65 -4.42 -9.14
C ASN A 6 -11.45 -5.21 -8.60
N LEU A 7 -10.31 -4.54 -8.39
CA LEU A 7 -9.10 -5.14 -7.83
C LEU A 7 -8.93 -4.76 -6.36
N SER A 8 -8.67 -5.77 -5.52
CA SER A 8 -8.57 -5.55 -4.07
C SER A 8 -7.15 -5.20 -3.65
N PHE A 9 -6.92 -3.93 -3.36
CA PHE A 9 -5.68 -3.45 -2.75
C PHE A 9 -5.88 -3.15 -1.27
N PHE A 10 -4.86 -3.49 -0.48
CA PHE A 10 -4.91 -3.45 0.97
C PHE A 10 -3.79 -2.61 1.56
N ARG A 11 -4.02 -2.11 2.76
CA ARG A 11 -2.98 -1.58 3.63
C ARG A 11 -3.22 -1.94 5.09
N GLY A 12 -2.14 -2.08 5.85
CA GLY A 12 -2.21 -2.06 7.30
C GLY A 12 -2.38 -0.65 7.83
N VAL A 13 -3.18 -0.50 8.89
CA VAL A 13 -3.32 0.75 9.64
C VAL A 13 -3.07 0.55 11.14
N SER A 14 -2.81 1.65 11.86
CA SER A 14 -2.58 1.62 13.31
C SER A 14 -3.87 1.41 14.12
N ALA A 15 -3.76 1.07 15.41
CA ALA A 15 -4.88 0.78 16.31
C ALA A 15 -5.91 1.90 16.52
N LYS A 16 -5.62 3.14 16.07
CA LYS A 16 -6.54 4.29 16.17
C LYS A 16 -7.67 4.29 15.13
N TYR A 17 -7.59 3.44 14.10
CA TYR A 17 -8.59 3.38 13.04
C TYR A 17 -9.71 2.43 13.45
N ALA A 18 -10.95 2.78 13.09
CA ALA A 18 -12.11 1.95 13.41
C ALA A 18 -12.14 0.73 12.49
N VAL A 19 -12.45 -0.44 13.05
CA VAL A 19 -12.47 -1.73 12.33
C VAL A 19 -13.88 -2.32 12.21
N ASP A 20 -14.88 -1.65 12.76
CA ASP A 20 -16.30 -2.05 12.80
C ASP A 20 -17.13 -1.42 11.67
N ARG A 21 -16.56 -0.45 10.93
CA ARG A 21 -17.24 0.25 9.84
C ARG A 21 -16.28 0.78 8.79
N PRO A 22 -16.73 0.99 7.54
CA PRO A 22 -15.98 1.74 6.55
C PRO A 22 -15.73 3.18 6.99
N GLN A 23 -14.61 3.76 6.56
CA GLN A 23 -14.24 5.14 6.84
C GLN A 23 -13.83 5.87 5.57
N ILE A 24 -14.36 7.07 5.34
CA ILE A 24 -13.86 7.99 4.32
C ILE A 24 -12.72 8.79 4.93
N LEU A 25 -11.57 8.78 4.27
CA LEU A 25 -10.32 9.35 4.77
C LEU A 25 -9.63 10.19 3.69
N THR A 26 -8.84 11.15 4.14
CA THR A 26 -7.92 11.95 3.31
C THR A 26 -6.50 11.45 3.55
N PRO A 27 -5.64 11.33 2.52
CA PRO A 27 -4.24 11.00 2.72
C PRO A 27 -3.55 12.03 3.63
N ARG A 28 -2.69 11.55 4.52
CA ARG A 28 -1.93 12.43 5.40
C ARG A 28 -1.00 13.33 4.57
N ALA A 29 -1.16 14.64 4.71
CA ALA A 29 -0.33 15.64 4.03
C ALA A 29 1.07 15.77 4.64
N ASP A 30 1.26 15.38 5.90
CA ASP A 30 2.45 15.61 6.73
C ASP A 30 3.25 14.33 7.04
N ARG A 31 3.39 13.41 6.07
CA ARG A 31 4.12 12.16 6.32
C ARG A 31 5.56 12.45 6.71
N ARG A 32 5.88 12.14 7.96
CA ARG A 32 7.26 11.99 8.41
C ARG A 32 7.69 10.55 8.15
N PRO A 33 8.88 10.31 7.55
CA PRO A 33 9.40 8.96 7.40
C PRO A 33 9.53 8.34 8.79
N LYS A 34 8.80 7.24 9.03
CA LYS A 34 8.92 6.51 10.30
C LYS A 34 10.15 5.60 10.25
N ASP A 35 10.28 4.87 9.16
CA ASP A 35 11.26 3.77 9.02
C ASP A 35 12.22 3.97 7.83
N SER A 36 12.11 5.12 7.13
CA SER A 36 13.00 5.48 6.01
C SER A 36 13.98 6.59 6.41
N PRO A 37 15.26 6.51 6.04
CA PRO A 37 16.20 7.63 6.20
C PRO A 37 15.67 8.89 5.51
N LYS A 38 15.73 10.04 6.20
CA LYS A 38 15.20 11.33 5.68
C LYS A 38 15.84 11.72 4.35
N ALA A 39 17.13 11.45 4.17
CA ALA A 39 17.85 11.73 2.94
C ALA A 39 17.28 10.94 1.75
N PHE A 40 17.19 9.61 1.89
CA PHE A 40 16.57 8.75 0.88
C PHE A 40 15.16 9.21 0.53
N HIS A 41 14.33 9.47 1.56
CA HIS A 41 12.95 9.90 1.33
C HIS A 41 12.87 11.19 0.50
N LYS A 42 13.71 12.19 0.82
CA LYS A 42 13.76 13.46 0.09
C LYS A 42 14.18 13.25 -1.37
N ILE A 43 15.23 12.45 -1.60
CA ILE A 43 15.73 12.19 -2.95
C ILE A 43 14.71 11.41 -3.78
N ALA A 44 14.08 10.39 -3.18
CA ALA A 44 13.03 9.63 -3.84
C ALA A 44 11.82 10.49 -4.20
N ASP A 45 11.35 11.35 -3.29
CA ASP A 45 10.26 12.29 -3.60
C ASP A 45 10.62 13.21 -4.78
N GLN A 46 11.82 13.80 -4.77
CA GLN A 46 12.28 14.66 -5.86
C GLN A 46 12.37 13.88 -7.18
N TRP A 47 12.83 12.64 -7.14
CA TRP A 47 12.89 11.77 -8.30
C TRP A 47 11.48 11.47 -8.84
N PHE A 48 10.52 11.08 -7.99
CA PHE A 48 9.14 10.83 -8.42
C PHE A 48 8.47 12.10 -8.97
N GLU A 49 8.68 13.25 -8.33
CA GLU A 49 8.12 14.52 -8.79
C GLU A 49 8.67 14.94 -10.15
N ARG A 50 9.97 14.77 -10.41
CA ARG A 50 10.54 15.05 -11.73
C ARG A 50 10.02 14.12 -12.83
N ASN A 51 9.82 12.83 -12.52
CA ASN A 51 9.44 11.83 -13.53
C ASN A 51 7.92 11.73 -13.76
N PHE A 52 7.11 12.00 -12.74
CA PHE A 52 5.65 11.80 -12.78
C PHE A 52 4.86 13.06 -12.38
N GLY A 53 5.51 14.11 -11.89
CA GLY A 53 4.84 15.30 -11.35
C GLY A 53 4.21 15.10 -9.97
N ILE A 54 4.43 13.95 -9.31
CA ILE A 54 3.90 13.64 -7.98
C ILE A 54 5.03 13.13 -7.08
N PRO A 55 5.26 13.72 -5.89
CA PRO A 55 6.20 13.19 -4.90
C PRO A 55 5.53 12.02 -4.15
N TYR A 56 5.52 10.85 -4.79
CA TYR A 56 4.75 9.68 -4.36
C TYR A 56 5.11 9.17 -2.96
N ARG A 57 6.33 9.40 -2.44
CA ARG A 57 6.71 8.92 -1.11
C ARG A 57 6.06 9.73 0.02
N SER A 58 6.01 11.05 -0.13
CA SER A 58 5.34 11.93 0.84
C SER A 58 3.82 11.97 0.67
N LYS A 59 3.31 11.83 -0.56
CA LYS A 59 1.89 12.05 -0.87
C LYS A 59 1.08 10.77 -1.15
N GLY A 60 1.71 9.71 -1.65
CA GLY A 60 1.00 8.48 -2.06
C GLY A 60 0.70 7.54 -0.90
N LEU A 61 -0.48 6.93 -0.85
CA LEU A 61 -0.85 5.80 0.00
C LEU A 61 -0.16 4.52 -0.50
N PHE A 62 0.54 3.83 0.40
CA PHE A 62 1.20 2.56 0.06
C PHE A 62 0.24 1.41 0.24
N LEU A 63 0.02 0.66 -0.84
CA LEU A 63 -0.92 -0.43 -0.96
C LEU A 63 -0.23 -1.66 -1.55
N THR A 64 -0.86 -2.82 -1.38
CA THR A 64 -0.46 -4.09 -2.02
C THR A 64 -1.69 -4.98 -2.17
N SER A 65 -1.74 -5.86 -3.16
CA SER A 65 -2.80 -6.89 -3.26
C SER A 65 -2.58 -8.05 -2.28
N GLN A 66 -1.41 -8.13 -1.64
CA GLN A 66 -1.10 -9.22 -0.72
C GLN A 66 -1.50 -8.88 0.72
N LEU A 67 -2.51 -9.58 1.24
CA LEU A 67 -2.96 -9.42 2.63
C LEU A 67 -1.82 -9.62 3.64
N VAL A 68 -0.94 -10.59 3.41
CA VAL A 68 0.21 -10.85 4.30
C VAL A 68 1.12 -9.63 4.38
N SER A 69 1.50 -9.06 3.24
CA SER A 69 2.32 -7.84 3.16
C SER A 69 1.62 -6.62 3.77
N ALA A 70 0.30 -6.48 3.58
CA ALA A 70 -0.46 -5.41 4.24
C ALA A 70 -0.50 -5.58 5.77
N SER A 71 -0.60 -6.82 6.25
CA SER A 71 -0.72 -7.15 7.68
C SER A 71 0.54 -6.82 8.49
N THR A 72 1.73 -6.83 7.87
CA THR A 72 2.98 -6.47 8.55
C THR A 72 3.01 -5.00 8.99
N TYR A 73 2.17 -4.16 8.36
CA TYR A 73 2.01 -2.75 8.70
C TYR A 73 0.79 -2.47 9.59
N ALA A 74 -0.04 -3.48 9.85
CA ALA A 74 -1.27 -3.36 10.62
C ALA A 74 -0.98 -3.52 12.12
N ALA A 75 -1.80 -2.87 12.96
CA ALA A 75 -1.73 -3.10 14.41
C ALA A 75 -2.19 -4.50 14.81
N THR A 76 -3.23 -5.01 14.15
CA THR A 76 -3.74 -6.39 14.24
C THR A 76 -4.27 -6.81 12.86
N VAL A 77 -4.65 -8.08 12.71
CA VAL A 77 -5.28 -8.57 11.46
C VAL A 77 -6.55 -7.80 11.08
N ASP A 78 -7.32 -7.34 12.08
CA ASP A 78 -8.54 -6.53 11.85
C ASP A 78 -8.24 -5.12 11.35
N HIS A 79 -6.99 -4.66 11.49
CA HIS A 79 -6.53 -3.36 11.00
C HIS A 79 -5.93 -3.43 9.59
N VAL A 80 -6.21 -4.51 8.85
CA VAL A 80 -6.00 -4.54 7.40
C VAL A 80 -7.24 -3.98 6.72
N MET A 81 -7.04 -2.98 5.88
CA MET A 81 -8.11 -2.24 5.22
C MET A 81 -8.00 -2.43 3.71
N ARG A 82 -9.12 -2.75 3.06
CA ARG A 82 -9.27 -2.58 1.61
C ARG A 82 -9.42 -1.09 1.31
N ILE A 83 -8.70 -0.61 0.30
CA ILE A 83 -8.67 0.81 -0.08
C ILE A 83 -9.27 0.99 -1.47
N ILE A 84 -10.18 1.96 -1.60
CA ILE A 84 -10.75 2.38 -2.88
C ILE A 84 -10.72 3.92 -2.93
N PRO A 85 -10.05 4.55 -3.93
CA PRO A 85 -10.11 5.99 -4.11
C PRO A 85 -11.54 6.43 -4.45
N LEU A 86 -11.95 7.60 -3.97
CA LEU A 86 -13.28 8.18 -4.21
C LEU A 86 -13.22 9.45 -5.08
N SER A 87 -12.04 9.79 -5.57
CA SER A 87 -11.70 10.96 -6.37
C SER A 87 -10.80 10.53 -7.53
N ASP A 88 -10.56 11.45 -8.47
CA ASP A 88 -9.54 11.25 -9.49
C ASP A 88 -8.23 10.84 -8.84
N TYR A 89 -7.63 9.79 -9.39
CA TYR A 89 -6.47 9.17 -8.81
C TYR A 89 -5.38 8.92 -9.84
N ARG A 90 -4.15 8.91 -9.34
CA ARG A 90 -2.98 8.40 -10.05
C ARG A 90 -2.29 7.39 -9.17
N TYR A 91 -1.57 6.47 -9.77
CA TYR A 91 -0.82 5.48 -9.02
C TYR A 91 0.54 5.28 -9.65
N CYS A 92 1.51 4.89 -8.85
CA CYS A 92 2.84 4.52 -9.33
C CYS A 92 3.26 3.21 -8.68
N TRP A 93 3.80 2.30 -9.47
CA TRP A 93 4.29 1.00 -9.01
C TRP A 93 5.48 0.57 -9.85
N SER A 94 6.16 -0.49 -9.43
CA SER A 94 7.28 -1.07 -10.17
C SER A 94 7.18 -2.60 -10.17
N PRO A 95 7.45 -3.28 -11.29
CA PRO A 95 7.53 -4.75 -11.35
C PRO A 95 8.72 -5.31 -10.57
N LYS A 96 9.70 -4.47 -10.21
CA LYS A 96 10.93 -4.87 -9.52
C LYS A 96 10.90 -4.57 -8.02
N VAL A 97 9.88 -3.87 -7.53
CA VAL A 97 9.81 -3.38 -6.15
C VAL A 97 8.62 -3.99 -5.44
N LYS A 98 8.88 -5.00 -4.59
CA LYS A 98 7.86 -5.49 -3.67
C LYS A 98 7.49 -4.44 -2.62
N ASP A 99 8.50 -3.75 -2.10
CA ASP A 99 8.37 -2.70 -1.09
C ASP A 99 9.62 -1.82 -1.12
N LEU A 100 9.45 -0.50 -1.30
CA LEU A 100 10.61 0.40 -1.42
C LEU A 100 11.37 0.56 -0.09
N ILE A 101 10.78 0.20 1.05
CA ILE A 101 11.43 0.35 2.36
C ILE A 101 12.76 -0.39 2.43
N PHE A 102 12.86 -1.56 1.79
CA PHE A 102 14.09 -2.35 1.75
C PHE A 102 15.21 -1.63 1.01
N SER A 103 14.89 -0.93 -0.09
CA SER A 103 15.87 -0.08 -0.78
C SER A 103 16.26 1.11 0.07
N ALA A 104 15.30 1.73 0.75
CA ALA A 104 15.54 2.87 1.63
C ALA A 104 16.50 2.53 2.78
N GLN A 105 16.37 1.34 3.37
CA GLN A 105 17.25 0.84 4.41
C GLN A 105 18.64 0.51 3.86
N ARG A 106 18.71 -0.19 2.72
CA ARG A 106 19.99 -0.59 2.09
C ARG A 106 20.81 0.62 1.64
N LEU A 107 20.16 1.68 1.17
CA LEU A 107 20.80 2.88 0.62
C LEU A 107 20.83 4.05 1.63
N ALA A 108 20.69 3.76 2.92
CA ALA A 108 20.55 4.79 3.96
C ALA A 108 21.73 5.78 4.02
N THR A 109 22.93 5.31 3.68
CA THR A 109 24.18 6.09 3.71
C THR A 109 24.73 6.35 2.31
N SER A 110 23.99 5.98 1.26
CA SER A 110 24.42 6.18 -0.12
C SER A 110 24.34 7.64 -0.53
N SER A 111 25.14 8.00 -1.53
CA SER A 111 25.09 9.31 -2.15
C SER A 111 23.77 9.53 -2.91
N PRO A 112 23.37 10.80 -3.15
CA PRO A 112 22.18 11.09 -3.95
C PRO A 112 22.19 10.43 -5.34
N GLN A 113 23.34 10.44 -6.02
CA GLN A 113 23.47 9.85 -7.36
C GLN A 113 23.24 8.33 -7.35
N GLU A 114 23.75 7.63 -6.34
CA GLU A 114 23.53 6.17 -6.22
C GLU A 114 22.05 5.85 -5.96
N ILE A 115 21.36 6.68 -5.17
CA ILE A 115 19.92 6.54 -4.93
C ILE A 115 19.13 6.77 -6.22
N GLU A 116 19.44 7.84 -6.97
CA GLU A 116 18.78 8.13 -8.24
C GLU A 116 19.01 7.02 -9.28
N ASN A 117 20.27 6.58 -9.46
CA ASN A 117 20.59 5.48 -10.37
C ASN A 117 19.86 4.19 -9.98
N HIS A 118 19.71 3.92 -8.68
CA HIS A 118 18.93 2.79 -8.20
C HIS A 118 17.46 2.96 -8.58
N LEU A 119 16.84 4.12 -8.34
CA LEU A 119 15.45 4.40 -8.69
C LEU A 119 15.19 4.27 -10.20
N ASP A 120 16.08 4.78 -11.04
CA ASP A 120 16.02 4.64 -12.51
C ASP A 120 15.98 3.17 -12.94
N SER A 121 16.72 2.30 -12.23
CA SER A 121 16.78 0.87 -12.54
C SER A 121 15.50 0.10 -12.20
N LEU A 122 14.60 0.68 -11.39
CA LEU A 122 13.41 0.00 -10.85
C LEU A 122 12.22 0.00 -11.83
N SER A 123 12.28 0.74 -12.94
CA SER A 123 11.22 0.71 -13.96
C SER A 123 9.82 1.06 -13.41
N TYR A 124 9.72 2.16 -12.65
CA TYR A 124 8.44 2.66 -12.17
C TYR A 124 7.51 3.09 -13.33
N SER A 125 6.22 2.86 -13.19
CA SER A 125 5.18 3.22 -14.16
C SER A 125 3.87 3.61 -13.46
N GLU A 126 3.01 4.33 -14.19
CA GLU A 126 1.63 4.67 -13.80
C GLU A 126 0.57 3.92 -14.64
N THR A 127 1.00 2.85 -15.30
CA THR A 127 0.15 2.02 -16.16
C THR A 127 0.08 0.59 -15.64
N ASP A 128 -0.86 -0.20 -16.16
CA ASP A 128 -0.97 -1.64 -15.90
C ASP A 128 -1.21 -2.00 -14.42
N LEU A 129 -2.34 -1.52 -13.89
CA LEU A 129 -2.78 -1.84 -12.52
C LEU A 129 -3.01 -3.35 -12.30
N GLN A 130 -3.40 -4.08 -13.35
CA GLN A 130 -3.60 -5.53 -13.27
C GLN A 130 -2.28 -6.25 -13.00
N ALA A 131 -1.20 -5.91 -13.72
CA ALA A 131 0.11 -6.50 -13.44
C ALA A 131 0.60 -6.16 -12.02
N ALA A 132 0.36 -4.93 -11.54
CA ALA A 132 0.67 -4.55 -10.16
C ALA A 132 -0.08 -5.44 -9.15
N TYR A 133 -1.35 -5.73 -9.41
CA TYR A 133 -2.19 -6.61 -8.60
C TYR A 133 -1.71 -8.06 -8.63
N ASP A 134 -1.45 -8.62 -9.80
CA ASP A 134 -1.05 -10.02 -9.98
C ASP A 134 0.32 -10.29 -9.33
N MET A 135 1.25 -9.33 -9.42
CA MET A 135 2.56 -9.43 -8.78
C MET A 135 2.51 -9.14 -7.27
N GLY A 136 1.52 -8.36 -6.83
CA GLY A 136 1.36 -7.93 -5.45
C GLY A 136 2.45 -7.02 -4.92
N ASN A 137 3.07 -6.27 -5.83
CA ASN A 137 4.07 -5.27 -5.52
C ASN A 137 3.45 -4.02 -4.89
N GLU A 138 4.30 -3.17 -4.28
CA GLU A 138 3.86 -1.91 -3.69
C GLU A 138 3.29 -0.98 -4.76
N VAL A 139 2.08 -0.49 -4.50
CA VAL A 139 1.41 0.56 -5.27
C VAL A 139 1.32 1.81 -4.42
N MET A 140 1.81 2.92 -4.96
CA MET A 140 1.70 4.26 -4.37
C MET A 140 0.50 4.98 -5.00
N LEU A 141 -0.65 4.97 -4.32
CA LEU A 141 -1.89 5.62 -4.76
C LEU A 141 -1.93 7.10 -4.32
N TYR A 142 -2.13 8.01 -5.27
CA TYR A 142 -2.36 9.43 -5.03
C TYR A 142 -3.81 9.79 -5.37
N CYS A 143 -4.55 10.33 -4.41
CA CYS A 143 -5.95 10.76 -4.54
C CYS A 143 -6.28 11.80 -3.44
N GLU A 144 -7.41 12.49 -3.54
CA GLU A 144 -7.84 13.44 -2.49
C GLU A 144 -8.50 12.71 -1.31
N ASN A 145 -9.31 11.71 -1.62
CA ASN A 145 -10.10 10.96 -0.64
C ASN A 145 -10.24 9.50 -1.08
N TYR A 146 -10.37 8.62 -0.10
CA TYR A 146 -10.53 7.18 -0.27
C TYR A 146 -11.42 6.61 0.82
N ILE A 147 -12.08 5.50 0.52
CA ILE A 147 -12.72 4.67 1.52
C ILE A 147 -11.76 3.57 1.97
N ALA A 148 -11.64 3.42 3.29
CA ALA A 148 -10.99 2.29 3.94
C ALA A 148 -12.05 1.37 4.51
N ILE A 149 -12.07 0.11 4.07
CA ILE A 149 -13.05 -0.89 4.45
C ILE A 149 -12.31 -2.00 5.21
N PRO A 150 -12.60 -2.23 6.50
CA PRO A 150 -12.02 -3.35 7.25
C PRO A 150 -12.26 -4.67 6.54
N ILE A 151 -11.22 -5.49 6.37
CA ILE A 151 -11.35 -6.76 5.63
C ILE A 151 -12.35 -7.74 6.28
N SER A 152 -12.56 -7.62 7.59
CA SER A 152 -13.56 -8.38 8.35
C SER A 152 -15.00 -8.11 7.89
N LEU A 153 -15.25 -6.98 7.21
CA LEU A 153 -16.55 -6.63 6.64
C LEU A 153 -16.68 -7.04 5.17
N VAL A 154 -15.57 -7.35 4.51
CA VAL A 154 -15.54 -7.71 3.07
C VAL A 154 -15.46 -9.22 2.87
N THR A 155 -14.83 -9.91 3.81
CA THR A 155 -14.67 -11.37 3.80
C THR A 155 -15.52 -11.95 4.92
N PRO A 156 -16.45 -12.89 4.65
CA PRO A 156 -17.12 -13.59 5.73
C PRO A 156 -16.07 -14.32 6.59
N PRO A 157 -16.26 -14.41 7.92
CA PRO A 157 -15.38 -15.22 8.75
C PRO A 157 -15.33 -16.65 8.19
N PRO A 158 -14.17 -17.33 8.23
CA PRO A 158 -14.10 -18.72 7.79
C PRO A 158 -15.18 -19.51 8.54
N GLU A 159 -16.06 -20.18 7.79
CA GLU A 159 -17.15 -20.97 8.36
C GLU A 159 -16.59 -21.87 9.45
N ALA A 160 -17.12 -21.72 10.67
CA ALA A 160 -16.82 -22.64 11.75
C ALA A 160 -17.19 -24.05 11.27
N LYS A 161 -16.21 -24.93 11.14
CA LYS A 161 -16.45 -26.33 10.77
C LYS A 161 -17.58 -26.87 11.67
N PRO A 162 -18.65 -27.46 11.11
CA PRO A 162 -19.70 -28.04 11.93
C PRO A 162 -19.07 -29.05 12.87
N GLN A 163 -19.25 -28.83 14.18
CA GLN A 163 -18.86 -29.81 15.18
C GLN A 163 -19.69 -31.07 14.90
N SER A 164 -19.02 -32.15 14.50
CA SER A 164 -19.63 -33.45 14.34
C SER A 164 -20.26 -33.88 15.66
N ILE A 165 -21.59 -33.77 15.75
CA ILE A 165 -22.33 -34.35 16.87
C ILE A 165 -22.24 -35.86 16.72
N ILE A 166 -21.36 -36.49 17.50
CA ILE A 166 -21.34 -37.94 17.63
C ILE A 166 -22.55 -38.31 18.49
N ILE A 167 -23.63 -38.75 17.86
CA ILE A 167 -24.74 -39.41 18.55
C ILE A 167 -24.32 -40.86 18.76
N THR A 168 -23.81 -41.18 19.94
CA THR A 168 -23.69 -42.57 20.41
C THR A 168 -25.09 -43.13 20.64
N LYS A 169 -25.42 -44.21 19.94
CA LYS A 169 -26.55 -45.09 20.22
C LYS A 169 -26.28 -45.95 21.45
#